data_AF-M1DXZ2-F1
#
_entry.id   AF-M1DXZ2-F1
#
_cell.length_a   1.000
_cell.length_b   1.000
_cell.length_c   1.000
_cell.angle_alpha   90.00
_cell.angle_beta   90.00
_cell.angle_gamma   90.00
#
_symmetry.space_group_name_H-M   'P 1'
#
loop_
_entity.id
_entity.type
_entity.pdbx_description
1 polymer ?
#
loop_
_entity_poly.entity_id
_entity_poly.type
_entity_poly.pdbx_seq_one_letter_code
_entity_poly.pdbx_strand_id
1 'polypeptide(L)'
;MEMNIDNNTPVQTENANGADWQEELYQKIKSMKEMYLSDLNDLYEKIAYKVQQSLPNERIEKLKMTLERIMLFLRLNKHDINLVHKERLLSVEKHISFFLSCKNLHKPTSSPLQGQLPQPSIHTSQVWRSKI
;
A
#
# COMPACT_ATOMS: atom_id res chain seq x y z
N MET A 1 45.10 -17.19 44.66
CA MET A 1 44.61 -15.81 44.83
C MET A 1 45.19 -15.00 43.69
N GLU A 2 44.51 -15.07 42.56
CA GLU A 2 43.64 -13.99 42.03
C GLU A 2 44.45 -13.14 41.04
N MET A 3 44.28 -13.47 39.75
CA MET A 3 44.69 -12.63 38.64
C MET A 3 43.50 -11.74 38.29
N ASN A 4 43.57 -10.47 38.66
CA ASN A 4 42.61 -9.45 38.22
C ASN A 4 42.85 -9.16 36.72
N ILE A 5 41.95 -9.66 35.88
CA ILE A 5 41.75 -9.17 34.52
C ILE A 5 40.32 -8.65 34.47
N ASP A 6 40.11 -7.42 34.93
CA ASP A 6 38.92 -6.65 34.56
C ASP A 6 39.15 -6.08 33.16
N ASN A 7 38.78 -6.89 32.18
CA ASN A 7 38.66 -6.52 30.78
C ASN A 7 37.50 -5.51 30.64
N ASN A 8 37.75 -4.23 30.94
CA ASN A 8 36.91 -3.15 30.44
C ASN A 8 37.21 -2.95 28.96
N THR A 9 36.54 -3.72 28.11
CA THR A 9 36.29 -3.30 26.73
C THR A 9 34.93 -3.84 26.31
N PRO A 10 33.87 -3.02 26.24
CA PRO A 10 32.79 -3.35 25.33
C PRO A 10 33.42 -3.27 23.95
N VAL A 11 33.79 -4.42 23.40
CA VAL A 11 34.05 -4.54 21.97
C VAL A 11 32.70 -4.30 21.32
N GLN A 12 32.37 -3.01 21.15
CA GLN A 12 31.49 -2.57 20.09
C GLN A 12 32.21 -2.99 18.81
N THR A 13 31.94 -4.22 18.36
CA THR A 13 32.16 -4.61 16.98
C THR A 13 31.13 -3.84 16.16
N GLU A 14 31.30 -2.53 16.11
CA GLU A 14 30.76 -1.65 15.10
C GLU A 14 31.47 -2.06 13.82
N ASN A 15 30.80 -2.95 13.10
CA ASN A 15 31.35 -3.73 12.03
C ASN A 15 31.47 -2.85 10.79
N ALA A 16 32.61 -2.15 10.67
CA ALA A 16 33.20 -1.68 9.42
C ALA A 16 32.22 -1.02 8.43
N ASN A 17 31.99 0.29 8.63
CA ASN A 17 31.65 1.45 7.76
C ASN A 17 31.13 1.31 6.31
N GLY A 18 31.11 0.14 5.66
CA GLY A 18 30.45 -0.12 4.37
C GLY A 18 29.23 -1.05 4.47
N ALA A 19 29.12 -1.88 5.51
CA ALA A 19 28.01 -2.82 5.70
C ALA A 19 26.79 -2.19 6.39
N ASP A 20 27.00 -1.18 7.24
CA ASP A 20 25.94 -0.61 8.07
C ASP A 20 24.88 0.12 7.25
N TRP A 21 25.27 0.99 6.31
CA TRP A 21 24.28 1.71 5.50
C TRP A 21 23.47 0.78 4.59
N GLN A 22 24.10 -0.32 4.13
CA GLN A 22 23.45 -1.32 3.29
C GLN A 22 22.48 -2.18 4.13
N GLU A 23 22.87 -2.55 5.35
CA GLU A 23 22.02 -3.25 6.31
C GLU A 23 20.84 -2.38 6.74
N GLU A 24 21.07 -1.12 7.12
CA GLU A 24 20.01 -0.16 7.47
C GLU A 24 18.99 0.00 6.33
N LEU A 25 19.49 0.17 5.09
CA LEU A 25 18.63 0.29 3.92
C LEU A 25 17.85 -1.00 3.66
N TYR A 26 18.49 -2.16 3.81
CA TYR A 26 17.83 -3.46 3.67
C TYR A 26 16.73 -3.65 4.72
N GLN A 27 17.02 -3.35 6.00
CA GLN A 27 16.04 -3.42 7.08
C GLN A 27 14.87 -2.47 6.83
N LYS A 28 15.13 -1.27 6.32
CA LYS A 28 14.06 -0.34 5.94
C LYS A 28 13.19 -0.88 4.80
N ILE A 29 13.79 -1.42 3.74
CA ILE A 29 13.06 -2.07 2.63
C ILE A 29 12.21 -3.23 3.16
N LYS A 30 12.77 -4.06 4.05
CA LYS A 30 12.06 -5.18 4.67
C LYS A 30 10.88 -4.71 5.53
N SER A 31 11.08 -3.68 6.35
CA SER A 31 10.01 -3.09 7.16
C SER A 31 8.88 -2.53 6.28
N MET A 32 9.22 -1.82 5.20
CA MET A 32 8.23 -1.31 4.24
C MET A 32 7.48 -2.45 3.54
N LYS A 33 8.18 -3.53 3.18
CA LYS A 33 7.55 -4.74 2.63
C LYS A 33 6.54 -5.30 3.63
N GLU A 34 6.94 -5.57 4.87
CA GLU A 34 6.05 -6.17 5.88
C GLU A 34 4.84 -5.28 6.19
N MET A 35 5.03 -3.95 6.25
CA MET A 35 3.96 -3.00 6.55
C MET A 35 2.97 -2.83 5.40
N TYR A 36 3.44 -2.82 4.14
CA TYR A 36 2.62 -2.40 3.00
C TYR A 36 2.27 -3.52 2.03
N LEU A 37 2.88 -4.71 2.10
CA LEU A 37 2.72 -5.76 1.09
C LEU A 37 1.25 -6.15 0.87
N SER A 38 0.47 -6.34 1.93
CA SER A 38 -0.95 -6.69 1.82
C SER A 38 -1.75 -5.60 1.09
N ASP A 39 -1.49 -4.33 1.42
CA ASP A 39 -2.17 -3.19 0.80
C ASP A 39 -1.77 -2.98 -0.66
N LEU A 40 -0.49 -3.17 -0.98
CA LEU A 40 0.01 -3.08 -2.35
C LEU A 40 -0.54 -4.21 -3.21
N ASN A 41 -0.74 -5.42 -2.66
CA ASN A 41 -1.39 -6.53 -3.36
C ASN A 41 -2.86 -6.22 -3.67
N ASP A 42 -3.66 -5.75 -2.69
CA ASP A 42 -5.06 -5.36 -2.93
C ASP A 42 -5.17 -4.27 -4.01
N LEU A 43 -4.29 -3.27 -3.98
CA LEU A 43 -4.23 -2.24 -5.01
C LEU A 43 -3.85 -2.80 -6.37
N TYR A 44 -2.91 -3.75 -6.42
CA TYR A 44 -2.51 -4.40 -7.66
C TYR A 44 -3.67 -5.16 -8.29
N GLU A 45 -4.41 -5.95 -7.51
CA GLU A 45 -5.60 -6.67 -7.98
C GLU A 45 -6.67 -5.70 -8.50
N LYS A 46 -6.95 -4.62 -7.75
CA LYS A 46 -7.89 -3.57 -8.18
C LYS A 46 -7.49 -2.90 -9.48
N ILE A 47 -6.20 -2.57 -9.65
CA ILE A 47 -5.70 -1.95 -10.87
C ILE A 47 -5.74 -2.95 -12.01
N ALA A 48 -5.32 -4.21 -11.80
CA ALA A 48 -5.35 -5.26 -12.81
C ALA A 48 -6.77 -5.51 -13.31
N TYR A 49 -7.75 -5.57 -12.41
CA TYR A 49 -9.16 -5.65 -12.76
C TYR A 49 -9.62 -4.45 -13.60
N LYS A 50 -9.24 -3.22 -13.21
CA LYS A 50 -9.55 -2.01 -13.99
C LYS A 50 -8.91 -2.01 -15.38
N VAL A 51 -7.67 -2.47 -15.52
CA VAL A 51 -7.00 -2.61 -16.83
C VAL A 51 -7.78 -3.58 -17.71
N GLN A 52 -8.25 -4.70 -17.16
CA GLN A 52 -9.04 -5.67 -17.92
C GLN A 52 -10.43 -5.17 -18.30
N GLN A 53 -11.08 -4.39 -17.43
CA GLN A 53 -12.44 -3.88 -17.64
C GLN A 53 -12.50 -2.63 -18.54
N SER A 54 -11.43 -1.84 -18.60
CA SER A 54 -11.40 -0.57 -19.33
C SER A 54 -10.85 -0.71 -20.75
N LEU A 55 -11.28 0.20 -21.63
CA LEU A 55 -10.58 0.46 -22.89
C LEU A 55 -9.14 0.88 -22.60
N PRO A 56 -8.18 0.67 -23.53
CA PRO A 56 -6.76 0.97 -23.33
C PRO A 56 -6.56 2.35 -22.71
N ASN A 57 -6.12 2.37 -21.46
CA ASN A 57 -5.92 3.59 -20.69
C ASN A 57 -4.49 3.63 -20.17
N GLU A 58 -3.67 4.39 -20.88
CA GLU A 58 -2.24 4.56 -20.59
C GLU A 58 -1.99 4.98 -19.13
N ARG A 59 -2.91 5.75 -18.53
CA ARG A 59 -2.78 6.18 -17.13
C ARG A 59 -2.91 5.02 -16.16
N ILE A 60 -3.86 4.11 -16.40
CA ILE A 60 -4.08 2.94 -15.54
C ILE A 60 -2.92 1.95 -15.71
N GLU A 61 -2.45 1.75 -16.94
CA GLU A 61 -1.28 0.92 -17.22
C GLU A 61 0.00 1.49 -16.58
N LYS A 62 0.17 2.81 -16.61
CA LYS A 62 1.30 3.47 -15.92
C LYS A 62 1.24 3.29 -14.40
N LEU A 63 0.04 3.34 -13.81
CA LEU A 63 -0.14 3.04 -12.38
C LEU A 63 0.23 1.59 -12.06
N LYS A 64 -0.22 0.64 -12.90
CA LYS A 64 0.15 -0.77 -12.78
C LYS A 64 1.67 -0.97 -12.83
N MET A 65 2.33 -0.44 -13.86
CA MET A 65 3.79 -0.53 -13.99
C MET A 65 4.54 0.10 -12.82
N THR A 66 4.06 1.23 -12.28
CA THR A 66 4.68 1.89 -11.13
C THR A 66 4.54 1.03 -9.87
N LEU A 67 3.38 0.42 -9.66
CA LEU A 67 3.13 -0.46 -8.53
C LEU A 67 3.98 -1.74 -8.60
N GLU A 68 4.09 -2.35 -9.78
CA GLU A 68 4.97 -3.51 -10.01
C GLU A 68 6.44 -3.19 -9.70
N ARG A 69 6.91 -1.99 -10.10
CA ARG A 69 8.28 -1.54 -9.78
C ARG A 69 8.51 -1.38 -8.28
N ILE A 70 7.53 -0.87 -7.53
CA ILE A 70 7.59 -0.78 -6.08
C ILE A 70 7.67 -2.18 -5.47
N MET A 71 6.78 -3.08 -5.88
CA MET A 71 6.77 -4.45 -5.36
C MET A 71 8.07 -5.19 -5.65
N LEU A 72 8.68 -4.99 -6.83
CA LEU A 72 9.99 -5.54 -7.17
C LEU A 72 11.09 -4.95 -6.28
N PHE A 73 11.08 -3.63 -6.06
CA PHE A 73 12.04 -2.96 -5.18
C PHE A 73 11.96 -3.48 -3.74
N LEU A 74 10.74 -3.71 -3.23
CA LEU A 74 10.53 -4.27 -1.89
C LEU A 74 10.95 -5.74 -1.76
N ARG A 75 11.21 -6.43 -2.88
CA ARG A 75 11.72 -7.81 -2.92
C ARG A 75 13.24 -7.88 -3.10
N LEU A 76 13.93 -6.74 -3.17
CA LEU A 76 15.39 -6.71 -3.31
C LEU A 76 16.08 -7.46 -2.18
N ASN A 77 17.09 -8.23 -2.53
CA ASN A 77 17.93 -8.94 -1.59
C ASN A 77 19.04 -8.01 -1.10
N LYS A 78 19.57 -8.26 0.12
CA LYS A 78 20.63 -7.43 0.70
C LYS A 78 21.82 -7.26 -0.25
N HIS A 79 22.24 -8.32 -0.92
CA HIS A 79 23.40 -8.33 -1.81
C HIS A 79 23.21 -7.50 -3.10
N ASP A 80 21.97 -7.23 -3.50
CA ASP A 80 21.63 -6.47 -4.70
C ASP A 80 21.53 -4.96 -4.42
N ILE A 81 21.59 -4.56 -3.15
CA ILE A 81 21.50 -3.16 -2.73
C ILE A 81 22.81 -2.46 -3.07
N ASN A 82 22.66 -1.26 -3.62
CA ASN A 82 23.74 -0.37 -4.07
C ASN A 82 23.28 1.07 -3.80
N LEU A 83 24.19 2.04 -3.84
CA LEU A 83 23.96 3.45 -3.54
C LEU A 83 22.82 4.06 -4.37
N VAL A 84 22.64 3.64 -5.63
CA VAL A 84 21.51 4.04 -6.49
C VAL A 84 20.15 3.70 -5.86
N HIS A 85 20.07 2.60 -5.09
CA HIS A 85 18.85 2.20 -4.40
C HIS A 85 18.51 3.14 -3.23
N LYS A 86 19.51 3.83 -2.66
CA LYS A 86 19.29 4.83 -1.60
C LYS A 86 18.51 6.04 -2.12
N GLU A 87 18.84 6.50 -3.33
CA GLU A 87 18.09 7.58 -4.01
C GLU A 87 16.69 7.11 -4.43
N ARG A 88 16.60 5.88 -4.94
CA ARG A 88 15.32 5.29 -5.36
C ARG A 88 14.36 5.07 -4.18
N LEU A 89 14.88 4.78 -2.98
CA LEU A 89 14.06 4.56 -1.79
C LEU A 89 13.14 5.75 -1.51
N LEU A 90 13.66 6.99 -1.60
CA LEU A 90 12.87 8.20 -1.38
C LEU A 90 11.71 8.33 -2.38
N SER A 91 11.93 7.91 -3.63
CA SER A 91 10.86 7.87 -4.65
C SER A 91 9.85 6.76 -4.37
N VAL A 92 10.30 5.61 -3.87
CA VAL A 92 9.44 4.48 -3.52
C VAL A 92 8.53 4.85 -2.35
N GLU A 93 9.06 5.50 -1.31
CA GLU A 93 8.28 6.00 -0.18
C GLU A 93 7.17 6.96 -0.64
N LYS A 94 7.51 7.94 -1.48
CA LYS A 94 6.53 8.90 -2.03
C LYS A 94 5.42 8.21 -2.82
N HIS A 95 5.76 7.23 -3.65
CA HIS A 95 4.75 6.51 -4.42
C HIS A 95 3.88 5.62 -3.53
N ILE A 96 4.45 4.96 -2.52
CA ILE A 96 3.66 4.18 -1.55
C ILE A 96 2.67 5.10 -0.82
N SER A 97 3.12 6.25 -0.32
CA SER A 97 2.21 7.23 0.30
C SER A 97 1.08 7.64 -0.64
N PHE A 98 1.39 7.95 -1.91
CA PHE A 98 0.38 8.27 -2.92
C PHE A 98 -0.65 7.15 -3.10
N PHE A 99 -0.21 5.90 -3.25
CA PHE A 99 -1.08 4.74 -3.42
C PHE A 99 -1.97 4.48 -2.18
N LEU A 100 -1.41 4.62 -0.98
CA LEU A 100 -2.16 4.47 0.26
C LEU A 100 -3.16 5.60 0.48
N SER A 101 -2.85 6.83 0.07
CA SER A 101 -3.81 7.95 0.08
C SER A 101 -5.01 7.66 -0.83
N CYS A 102 -4.80 7.06 -2.01
CA CYS A 102 -5.88 6.64 -2.89
C CYS A 102 -6.76 5.54 -2.26
N LYS A 103 -6.15 4.60 -1.52
CA LYS A 103 -6.89 3.55 -0.79
C LYS A 103 -7.78 4.15 0.30
N ASN A 104 -7.26 5.11 1.07
CA ASN A 104 -8.00 5.74 2.17
C ASN A 104 -9.11 6.69 1.70
N LEU A 105 -9.00 7.27 0.50
CA LEU A 105 -10.04 8.10 -0.10
C LEU A 105 -11.31 7.30 -0.45
N HIS A 106 -11.17 5.99 -0.64
CA HIS A 106 -12.26 5.07 -0.98
C HIS A 106 -12.80 4.30 0.23
N LYS A 107 -12.54 4.73 1.47
CA LYS A 107 -13.52 4.40 2.51
C LYS A 107 -14.81 5.06 2.04
N PRO A 108 -15.87 4.30 1.72
CA PRO A 108 -17.15 4.95 1.48
C PRO A 108 -17.39 5.76 2.73
N THR A 109 -17.43 7.08 2.59
CA THR A 109 -18.15 7.91 3.55
C THR A 109 -19.44 7.17 3.75
N SER A 110 -19.60 6.58 4.93
CA SER A 110 -20.84 5.98 5.34
C SER A 110 -21.88 7.09 5.23
N SER A 111 -22.55 7.17 4.10
CA SER A 111 -23.84 7.81 4.01
C SER A 111 -24.77 6.87 4.78
N PRO A 112 -25.28 7.24 5.97
CA PRO A 112 -26.39 6.53 6.54
C PRO A 112 -27.63 6.97 5.76
N LEU A 113 -27.82 6.40 4.58
CA LEU A 113 -29.07 6.52 3.81
C LEU A 113 -29.51 5.13 3.38
N GLN A 114 -29.52 4.21 4.34
CA GLN A 114 -30.27 2.97 4.23
C GLN A 114 -31.43 3.07 5.21
N GLY A 115 -32.53 3.64 4.72
CA GLY A 115 -33.71 3.92 5.52
C GLY A 115 -34.88 4.51 4.74
N GLN A 116 -35.05 4.18 3.46
CA GLN A 116 -36.38 4.28 2.84
C GLN A 116 -36.70 2.99 2.11
N LEU A 117 -37.47 2.16 2.81
CA LEU A 117 -38.26 1.06 2.26
C LEU A 117 -39.04 1.56 1.03
N PRO A 118 -39.14 0.78 -0.05
CA PRO A 118 -40.17 1.04 -1.07
C PRO A 118 -41.53 0.81 -0.40
N GLN A 119 -42.29 1.88 -0.17
CA GLN A 119 -43.69 1.74 0.22
C GLN A 119 -44.43 1.07 -0.95
N PRO A 120 -45.15 -0.05 -0.73
CA PRO A 120 -46.00 -0.62 -1.75
C PRO A 120 -47.18 0.33 -1.98
N SER A 121 -47.22 0.93 -3.16
CA SER A 121 -48.37 1.67 -3.67
C SER A 121 -49.55 0.71 -3.80
N ILE A 122 -50.37 0.62 -2.75
CA ILE A 122 -51.74 0.11 -2.84
C ILE A 122 -52.51 1.19 -3.63
N HIS A 123 -52.56 1.03 -4.95
CA HIS A 123 -53.48 1.78 -5.79
C HIS A 123 -54.88 1.19 -5.58
N THR A 124 -55.57 1.66 -4.54
CA THR A 124 -57.00 1.43 -4.36
C THR A 124 -57.74 2.13 -5.50
N SER A 125 -58.24 1.31 -6.43
CA SER A 125 -59.26 1.70 -7.39
C SER A 125 -60.50 2.18 -6.63
N GLN A 126 -60.67 3.49 -6.50
CA GLN A 126 -61.93 4.13 -6.17
C GLN A 126 -62.26 5.07 -7.33
N VAL A 127 -62.94 4.48 -8.32
CA VAL A 127 -63.53 5.21 -9.45
C VAL A 127 -64.59 6.14 -8.87
N TRP A 128 -64.39 7.44 -9.02
CA TRP A 128 -65.42 8.43 -8.73
C TRP A 128 -66.10 8.85 -10.04
N ARG A 129 -67.44 8.78 -10.00
CA ARG A 129 -68.43 9.47 -10.83
C ARG A 129 -68.86 8.76 -12.12
N SER A 130 -70.13 8.40 -12.14
CA SER A 130 -71.03 8.89 -13.19
C SER A 130 -72.26 9.52 -12.57
N LYS A 131 -72.64 10.62 -13.22
CA LYS A 131 -73.71 11.55 -12.89
C LYS A 131 -74.65 11.46 -14.06
N ILE A 132 -75.84 10.87 -13.89
CA ILE A 132 -77.08 11.18 -14.61
C ILE A 132 -78.22 10.92 -13.64
#